data_AF-A0AAT9HLS7-F1
#
_entry.id   AF-A0AAT9HLS7-F1
#
_cell.length_a   1.000
_cell.length_b   1.000
_cell.length_c   1.000
_cell.angle_alpha   90.00
_cell.angle_beta   90.00
_cell.angle_gamma   90.00
#
_symmetry.space_group_name_H-M   'P 1'
#
loop_
_entity.id
_entity.type
_entity.pdbx_description
1 polymer ?
#
loop_
_entity_poly.entity_id
_entity_poly.type
_entity_poly.pdbx_seq_one_letter_code
_entity_poly.pdbx_strand_id
1 'polypeptide(L)'
;MTVTSVTGLGVAGGLLGIPLGIVAHRLVVDHVGVVDFPAYMKDVWHAPQLAAMLMTGVAVAVLGALVPARSAARMTIASVLHTE
;
A
#
# COMPACT_ATOMS: atom_id res chain seq x y z
N MET A 1 -6.86 -17.44 5.70
CA MET A 1 -7.54 -16.71 4.61
C MET A 1 -7.51 -15.20 4.80
N THR A 2 -7.72 -14.69 6.02
CA THR A 2 -7.74 -13.23 6.30
C THR A 2 -6.46 -12.50 5.88
N VAL A 3 -5.28 -13.01 6.26
CA VAL A 3 -4.00 -12.35 5.91
C VAL A 3 -3.75 -12.35 4.41
N THR A 4 -3.98 -13.48 3.72
CA THR A 4 -3.84 -13.58 2.26
C THR A 4 -4.80 -12.64 1.51
N SER A 5 -6.03 -12.50 1.98
CA SER A 5 -7.01 -11.58 1.39
C SER A 5 -6.58 -10.11 1.54
N VAL A 6 -6.06 -9.72 2.71
CA VAL A 6 -5.61 -8.34 2.96
C VAL A 6 -4.28 -8.04 2.27
N THR A 7 -3.44 -9.06 2.04
CA THR A 7 -2.22 -8.94 1.21
C THR A 7 -2.57 -8.52 -0.22
N GLY A 8 -3.62 -9.11 -0.81
CA GLY A 8 -4.13 -8.71 -2.12
C GLY A 8 -4.54 -7.24 -2.18
N LEU A 9 -5.20 -6.74 -1.12
CA LEU A 9 -5.53 -5.31 -0.99
C LEU A 9 -4.29 -4.43 -0.86
N GLY A 10 -3.26 -4.88 -0.14
CA GLY A 10 -1.96 -4.18 -0.06
C GLY A 10 -1.27 -4.07 -1.42
N VAL A 11 -1.28 -5.14 -2.22
CA VAL A 11 -0.75 -5.12 -3.59
C VAL A 11 -1.56 -4.18 -4.48
N ALA A 12 -2.90 -4.27 -4.46
CA ALA A 12 -3.76 -3.40 -5.25
C ALA A 12 -3.58 -1.91 -4.86
N GLY A 13 -3.53 -1.62 -3.56
CA GLY A 13 -3.28 -0.27 -3.05
C GLY A 13 -1.92 0.27 -3.45
N GLY A 14 -0.86 -0.55 -3.42
CA GLY A 14 0.46 -0.16 -3.91
C GLY A 14 0.49 0.08 -5.42
N LEU A 15 -0.09 -0.84 -6.21
CA LEU A 15 -0.16 -0.72 -7.68
C LEU A 15 -0.94 0.51 -8.15
N LEU A 16 -1.96 0.95 -7.40
CA LEU A 16 -2.72 2.16 -7.73
C LEU A 16 -2.11 3.41 -7.11
N GLY A 17 -1.66 3.33 -5.86
CA GLY A 17 -1.13 4.47 -5.10
C GLY A 17 0.20 4.98 -5.65
N ILE A 18 1.09 4.10 -6.10
CA ILE A 18 2.38 4.48 -6.69
C ILE A 18 2.19 5.37 -7.94
N PRO A 19 1.48 4.95 -9.00
CA PRO A 19 1.31 5.79 -10.19
C PRO A 19 0.50 7.07 -9.89
N LEU A 20 -0.52 7.00 -9.04
CA LEU A 20 -1.26 8.19 -8.60
C LEU A 20 -0.35 9.20 -7.89
N GLY A 21 0.53 8.73 -7.00
CA GLY A 21 1.51 9.56 -6.31
C GLY A 21 2.54 10.19 -7.25
N ILE A 22 3.02 9.44 -8.26
CA ILE A 22 3.94 9.97 -9.28
C ILE A 22 3.27 11.07 -10.10
N VAL A 23 2.02 10.88 -10.52
CA VAL A 23 1.26 11.90 -11.26
C VAL A 23 1.04 13.13 -10.39
N ALA A 24 0.61 12.94 -9.13
CA ALA A 24 0.44 14.04 -8.19
C ALA A 24 1.74 14.83 -7.96
N HIS A 25 2.87 14.13 -7.78
CA HIS A 25 4.19 14.76 -7.67
C HIS A 25 4.52 15.59 -8.90
N ARG A 26 4.32 15.06 -10.11
CA ARG A 26 4.58 15.80 -11.36
C ARG A 26 3.69 17.03 -11.49
N LEU A 27 2.40 16.91 -11.19
CA LEU A 27 1.48 18.04 -11.21
C LEU A 27 1.91 19.13 -10.24
N VAL A 28 2.29 18.77 -9.01
CA VAL A 28 2.77 19.76 -8.03
C VAL A 28 4.05 20.43 -8.55
N VAL A 29 5.05 19.66 -8.96
CA VAL A 29 6.35 20.20 -9.40
C VAL A 29 6.21 21.08 -10.66
N ASP A 30 5.35 20.71 -11.60
CA ASP A 30 5.13 21.46 -12.84
C ASP A 30 4.32 22.76 -12.64
N HIS A 31 3.66 22.93 -11.49
CA HIS A 31 2.85 24.11 -11.17
C HIS A 31 3.43 24.94 -10.01
N VAL A 32 4.64 24.63 -9.55
CA VAL A 32 5.39 25.50 -8.63
C VAL A 32 5.88 26.71 -9.41
N GLY A 33 5.14 27.82 -9.35
CA GLY A 33 5.42 29.05 -10.10
C GLY A 33 6.70 29.81 -9.73
N VAL A 34 7.60 29.19 -8.94
CA VAL A 34 8.86 29.80 -8.48
C VAL A 34 10.07 29.23 -9.23
N VAL A 35 10.01 27.98 -9.71
CA VAL A 35 11.15 27.30 -10.34
C VAL A 35 10.65 26.36 -11.44
N ASP A 36 11.19 26.50 -12.65
CA ASP A 36 11.03 25.50 -13.70
C ASP A 36 12.02 24.35 -13.51
N PHE A 37 11.50 23.14 -13.28
CA PHE A 37 12.32 21.94 -13.10
C PHE A 37 12.53 21.21 -14.45
N PRO A 38 13.77 21.09 -14.93
CA PRO A 38 14.09 20.29 -16.11
C PRO A 38 13.68 18.82 -15.95
N ALA A 39 13.39 18.14 -17.06
CA ALA A 39 12.92 16.75 -17.06
C ALA A 39 13.85 15.78 -16.30
N TYR A 40 15.17 15.98 -16.39
CA TYR A 40 16.15 15.12 -15.70
C TYR A 40 16.07 15.24 -14.17
N MET A 41 15.66 16.39 -13.63
CA MET A 41 15.51 16.57 -12.18
C MET A 41 14.25 15.86 -11.64
N LYS A 42 13.28 15.57 -12.52
CA LYS A 42 12.04 14.87 -12.19
C LYS A 42 12.16 13.35 -12.32
N ASP A 43 13.27 12.84 -12.86
CA ASP A 43 13.52 11.40 -13.06
C ASP A 43 14.10 10.74 -11.80
N VAL A 44 13.34 10.79 -10.72
CA VAL A 44 13.74 10.31 -9.38
C VAL A 44 13.13 8.96 -9.01
N TRP A 45 12.29 8.40 -9.89
CA TRP A 45 11.48 7.21 -9.61
C TRP A 45 12.12 5.95 -10.20
N HIS A 46 13.15 5.43 -9.55
CA HIS A 46 13.85 4.24 -10.06
C HIS A 46 13.15 2.93 -9.65
N ALA A 47 13.24 1.92 -10.51
CA ALA A 47 12.64 0.60 -10.30
C ALA A 47 12.85 -0.03 -8.91
N PRO A 48 14.07 -0.04 -8.31
CA PRO A 48 14.26 -0.66 -6.99
C PRO A 48 13.52 0.10 -5.87
N GLN A 49 13.43 1.43 -5.95
CA GLN A 49 12.71 2.24 -4.96
C GLN A 49 11.21 2.02 -5.08
N LEU A 50 10.67 1.93 -6.30
CA LEU A 50 9.26 1.63 -6.56
C LEU A 50 8.88 0.23 -6.06
N ALA A 51 9.77 -0.76 -6.27
CA ALA A 51 9.59 -2.11 -5.74
C ALA A 51 9.59 -2.12 -4.21
N ALA A 52 10.49 -1.37 -3.57
CA ALA A 52 10.51 -1.22 -2.12
C ALA A 52 9.20 -0.60 -1.60
N MET A 53 8.69 0.45 -2.27
CA MET A 53 7.41 1.09 -1.93
C MET A 53 6.23 0.12 -2.02
N LEU A 54 6.18 -0.69 -3.08
CA LEU A 54 5.16 -1.73 -3.24
C LEU A 54 5.22 -2.74 -2.09
N MET A 55 6.43 -3.21 -1.75
CA MET A 55 6.64 -4.13 -0.64
C MET A 55 6.28 -3.52 0.71
N THR A 56 6.50 -2.22 0.91
CA THR A 56 6.04 -1.50 2.11
C THR A 56 4.52 -1.52 2.22
N GLY A 57 3.79 -1.25 1.13
CA GLY A 57 2.33 -1.33 1.12
C GLY A 57 1.80 -2.71 1.51
N VAL A 58 2.44 -3.76 0.99
CA VAL A 58 2.16 -5.15 1.37
C VAL A 58 2.47 -5.40 2.85
N ALA A 59 3.63 -4.96 3.34
CA ALA A 59 4.03 -5.13 4.73
C ALA A 59 3.04 -4.44 5.69
N VAL A 60 2.61 -3.21 5.39
CA VAL A 60 1.60 -2.49 6.18
C VAL A 60 0.28 -3.24 6.22
N ALA A 61 -0.19 -3.73 5.06
CA ALA A 61 -1.43 -4.49 4.97
C ALA A 61 -1.37 -5.79 5.80
N VAL A 62 -0.26 -6.52 5.72
CA VAL A 62 -0.04 -7.73 6.51
C VAL A 62 -0.01 -7.39 8.01
N LEU A 63 0.80 -6.42 8.42
CA LEU A 63 0.93 -6.03 9.83
C LEU A 63 -0.40 -5.59 10.44
N GLY A 64 -1.21 -4.83 9.71
CA GLY A 64 -2.55 -4.43 10.15
C GLY A 64 -3.52 -5.61 10.31
N ALA A 65 -3.36 -6.66 9.51
CA ALA A 65 -4.22 -7.85 9.55
C ALA A 65 -3.82 -8.88 10.62
N LEU A 66 -2.61 -8.82 11.18
CA LEU A 66 -2.10 -9.86 12.09
C LEU A 66 -2.93 -9.97 13.38
N VAL A 67 -3.31 -8.84 13.98
CA VAL A 67 -4.09 -8.81 15.22
C VAL A 67 -5.47 -9.47 15.05
N PRO A 68 -6.33 -9.04 14.09
CA PRO A 68 -7.63 -9.68 13.89
C PRO A 68 -7.49 -11.13 13.40
N ALA A 69 -6.53 -11.44 12.53
CA ALA A 69 -6.32 -12.81 12.06
C ALA A 69 -5.95 -13.77 13.20
N ARG A 70 -5.09 -13.33 14.13
CA ARG A 70 -4.69 -14.13 15.28
C ARG A 70 -5.80 -14.27 16.32
N SER A 71 -6.66 -13.26 16.46
CA SER A 71 -7.85 -13.35 17.31
C SER A 71 -8.82 -14.40 16.78
N ALA A 72 -9.17 -14.33 15.49
CA ALA A 72 -10.06 -15.28 14.83
C ALA A 72 -9.54 -16.72 14.89
N ALA A 73 -8.23 -16.91 14.71
CA ALA A 73 -7.61 -18.24 14.77
C ALA A 73 -7.68 -18.91 16.16
N ARG A 74 -7.93 -18.15 17.23
CA ARG A 74 -8.06 -18.68 18.60
C ARG A 74 -9.50 -18.85 19.07
N MET A 75 -10.46 -18.44 18.25
CA MET A 75 -11.88 -18.50 18.60
C MET A 75 -12.39 -19.94 18.42
N THR A 76 -13.17 -20.43 19.38
CA THR A 76 -13.72 -21.79 19.31
C THR A 76 -14.93 -21.82 18.37
N ILE A 77 -15.15 -22.95 17.70
CA ILE A 77 -16.31 -23.13 16.80
C ILE A 77 -17.62 -22.89 17.55
N ALA A 78 -17.71 -23.36 18.80
CA ALA A 78 -18.89 -23.16 19.65
C ALA A 78 -19.18 -21.67 19.90
N SER A 79 -18.15 -20.84 20.08
CA SER A 79 -18.32 -19.38 20.25
C SER A 79 -18.80 -18.70 18.98
N VAL A 80 -18.32 -19.14 17.81
CA VAL A 80 -18.75 -18.57 16.52
C VAL A 80 -20.21 -18.94 16.23
N LEU A 81 -20.58 -20.20 16.47
CA LEU A 81 -21.93 -20.72 16.19
C LEU A 81 -23.00 -20.17 17.15
N HIS A 82 -22.63 -19.73 18.35
CA HIS A 82 -23.55 -19.09 19.29
C HIS A 82 -23.84 -17.61 18.94
N THR A 83 -23.12 -17.05 17.96
CA THR A 83 -23.26 -15.65 17.51
C THR A 83 -24.12 -15.55 16.24
N GLU A 84 -24.50 -16.67 15.63
CA GLU A 84 -25.48 -16.73 14.52
C GLU A 84 -26.90 -17.03 15.03
#